data_AF-A0A6J4KH39-F1
#
_entry.id   AF-A0A6J4KH39-F1
#
_cell.length_a   1.000
_cell.length_b   1.000
_cell.length_c   1.000
_cell.angle_alpha   90.00
_cell.angle_beta   90.00
_cell.angle_gamma   90.00
#
_symmetry.space_group_name_H-M   'P 1'
#
loop_
_entity.id
_entity.type
_entity.pdbx_description
1 polymer ?
#
loop_
_entity_poly.entity_id
_entity_poly.type
_entity_poly.pdbx_seq_one_letter_code
_entity_poly.pdbx_strand_id
1 'polypeptide(L)'
;MKEITPAAMPPCFERWCKRFDDVWTHQAQKREFRNYIGGLLGESERKKLSQMSDNAVGVTYHRLHHFLTEAPWNDQQVNERRLQVMNQCSLASDK
;
A
#
# COMPACT_ATOMS: atom_id res chain seq x y z
N MET A 1 -7.78 -11.50 -17.18
CA MET A 1 -6.74 -11.25 -16.15
C MET A 1 -7.05 -9.88 -15.58
N LYS A 2 -7.56 -9.79 -14.35
CA LYS A 2 -7.90 -8.48 -13.77
C LYS A 2 -6.59 -7.86 -13.29
N GLU A 3 -6.18 -6.78 -13.94
CA GLU A 3 -5.01 -6.00 -13.53
C GLU A 3 -5.26 -5.42 -12.15
N ILE A 4 -4.49 -5.85 -11.16
CA ILE A 4 -4.52 -5.30 -9.80
C ILE A 4 -3.38 -4.29 -9.71
N THR A 5 -3.53 -3.17 -10.42
CA THR A 5 -2.61 -2.03 -10.28
C THR A 5 -3.24 -0.98 -9.36
N PRO A 6 -2.44 -0.16 -8.65
CA PRO A 6 -2.97 1.05 -8.01
C PRO A 6 -3.80 1.93 -8.96
N ALA A 7 -3.49 1.89 -10.27
CA ALA A 7 -4.23 2.61 -11.30
C ALA A 7 -5.65 2.06 -11.55
N ALA A 8 -5.89 0.78 -11.27
CA ALA A 8 -7.21 0.16 -11.34
C ALA A 8 -8.04 0.33 -10.06
N MET A 9 -7.45 0.85 -8.98
CA MET A 9 -8.14 1.08 -7.71
C MET A 9 -9.00 2.36 -7.76
N PRO A 10 -10.12 2.41 -7.01
CA PRO A 10 -10.97 3.60 -6.99
C PRO A 10 -10.23 4.84 -6.47
N PRO A 11 -10.63 6.08 -6.83
CA PRO A 11 -9.94 7.30 -6.39
C PRO A 11 -9.81 7.48 -4.87
N CYS A 12 -10.66 6.82 -4.08
CA CYS A 12 -10.55 6.81 -2.62
C CYS A 12 -9.30 6.06 -2.12
N PHE A 13 -8.80 5.07 -2.87
CA PHE A 13 -7.58 4.34 -2.55
C PHE A 13 -6.38 5.27 -2.49
N GLU A 14 -6.16 6.06 -3.55
CA GLU A 14 -5.04 7.00 -3.59
C GLU A 14 -5.18 8.08 -2.51
N ARG A 15 -6.39 8.59 -2.26
CA ARG A 15 -6.63 9.53 -1.15
C ARG A 15 -6.29 8.92 0.21
N TRP A 16 -6.57 7.63 0.41
CA TRP A 16 -6.21 6.93 1.63
C TRP A 16 -4.70 6.74 1.75
N CYS A 17 -4.02 6.29 0.69
CA CYS A 17 -2.56 6.10 0.67
C CYS A 17 -1.80 7.40 0.93
N LYS A 18 -2.28 8.54 0.42
CA LYS A 18 -1.69 9.87 0.66
C LYS A 18 -1.58 10.25 2.13
N ARG A 19 -2.40 9.67 3.01
CA ARG A 19 -2.33 9.89 4.47
C ARG A 19 -1.05 9.32 5.10
N PHE A 20 -0.23 8.60 4.33
CA PHE A 20 1.07 8.06 4.74
C PHE A 20 2.24 8.74 4.01
N ASP A 21 2.01 9.69 3.09
CA ASP A 21 3.08 10.17 2.20
C ASP A 21 4.24 10.86 2.90
N ASP A 22 4.03 11.44 4.08
CA ASP A 22 5.03 12.11 4.91
C ASP A 22 5.81 11.16 5.82
N VAL A 23 5.38 9.90 6.00
CA VAL A 23 6.17 8.90 6.75
C VAL A 23 7.21 8.18 5.88
N TRP A 24 7.14 8.35 4.56
CA TRP A 24 8.10 7.77 3.62
C TRP A 24 9.19 8.77 3.26
N THR A 25 10.46 8.33 3.31
CA THR A 25 11.64 9.16 3.00
C THR A 25 11.97 9.18 1.51
N HIS A 26 11.61 8.12 0.78
CA HIS A 26 11.91 7.97 -0.64
C HIS A 26 10.66 7.80 -1.51
N GLN A 27 10.69 8.36 -2.72
CA GLN A 27 9.61 8.19 -3.71
C GLN A 27 9.34 6.72 -4.04
N ALA A 28 10.37 5.87 -4.02
CA ALA A 28 10.22 4.43 -4.23
C ALA A 28 9.35 3.78 -3.13
N GLN A 29 9.50 4.17 -1.86
CA GLN A 29 8.69 3.63 -0.76
C GLN A 29 7.21 4.02 -0.93
N LYS A 30 6.93 5.27 -1.32
CA LYS A 30 5.55 5.74 -1.60
C LYS A 30 4.88 4.91 -2.69
N ARG A 31 5.62 4.61 -3.76
CA ARG A 31 5.16 3.81 -4.89
C ARG A 31 4.95 2.36 -4.49
N GLU A 32 5.94 1.72 -3.88
CA GLU A 32 5.83 0.31 -3.52
C GLU A 32 4.83 0.06 -2.39
N PHE A 33 4.63 1.02 -1.48
CA PHE A 33 3.52 0.99 -0.52
C PHE A 33 2.17 0.89 -1.22
N ARG A 34 1.92 1.74 -2.23
CA ARG A 34 0.67 1.70 -3.03
C ARG A 34 0.54 0.37 -3.76
N ASN A 35 1.60 -0.13 -4.38
CA ASN A 35 1.59 -1.44 -5.04
C ASN A 35 1.25 -2.57 -4.07
N TYR A 36 1.86 -2.55 -2.88
CA TYR A 36 1.65 -3.59 -1.87
C TYR A 36 0.24 -3.58 -1.29
N ILE A 37 -0.26 -2.40 -0.85
CA ILE A 37 -1.64 -2.29 -0.33
C ILE A 37 -2.66 -2.59 -1.44
N GLY A 38 -2.40 -2.13 -2.67
CA GLY A 38 -3.23 -2.45 -3.84
C GLY A 38 -3.31 -3.96 -4.07
N GLY A 39 -2.18 -4.66 -4.02
CA GLY A 39 -2.11 -6.11 -4.13
C GLY A 39 -2.83 -6.86 -3.00
N LEU A 40 -2.77 -6.35 -1.77
CA LEU A 40 -3.48 -6.92 -0.62
C LEU A 40 -5.00 -6.81 -0.78
N LEU A 41 -5.49 -5.64 -1.19
CA LEU A 41 -6.91 -5.35 -1.35
C LEU A 41 -7.52 -5.92 -2.62
N GLY A 42 -6.70 -6.21 -3.64
CA GLY A 42 -7.17 -6.74 -4.90
C GLY A 42 -7.76 -8.15 -4.79
N GLU A 43 -8.37 -8.61 -5.89
CA GLU A 43 -9.17 -9.85 -5.93
C GLU A 43 -8.36 -11.15 -5.89
N SER A 44 -7.04 -11.10 -5.73
CA SER A 44 -6.20 -12.30 -5.66
C SER A 44 -6.59 -13.18 -4.48
N GLU A 45 -6.91 -14.45 -4.74
CA GLU A 45 -7.22 -15.45 -3.71
C GLU A 45 -6.09 -15.62 -2.71
N ARG A 46 -4.84 -15.60 -3.18
CA ARG A 46 -3.65 -15.68 -2.32
C ARG A 46 -2.93 -14.36 -2.29
N LYS A 47 -2.61 -13.88 -1.09
CA LYS A 47 -1.87 -12.65 -0.84
C LYS A 47 -0.35 -12.87 -0.85
N LYS A 48 0.14 -13.63 -1.83
CA LYS A 48 1.58 -13.90 -2.00
C LYS A 48 2.20 -12.82 -2.89
N LEU A 49 3.42 -12.40 -2.57
CA LEU A 49 4.13 -11.37 -3.33
C LEU A 49 4.30 -11.71 -4.82
N SER A 50 4.58 -12.97 -5.15
CA SER A 50 4.70 -13.42 -6.54
C SER A 50 3.39 -13.21 -7.31
N GLN A 51 2.28 -13.62 -6.72
CA GLN A 51 0.96 -13.46 -7.33
C GLN A 51 0.55 -11.98 -7.43
N MET A 52 0.95 -11.13 -6.46
CA MET A 52 0.74 -9.69 -6.57
C MET A 52 1.54 -9.06 -7.70
N SER A 53 2.81 -9.45 -7.89
CA SER A 53 3.62 -8.94 -9.00
C SER A 53 3.14 -9.45 -10.36
N ASP A 54 2.67 -10.69 -10.44
CA ASP A 54 2.18 -11.26 -11.70
C ASP A 54 0.87 -10.59 -12.16
N ASN A 55 0.07 -10.12 -11.21
CA ASN A 55 -1.22 -9.47 -11.48
C ASN A 55 -1.11 -7.96 -11.74
N ALA A 56 0.07 -7.34 -11.59
CA ALA A 56 0.24 -5.89 -11.60
C ALA A 56 1.25 -5.43 -12.66
N VAL A 57 0.79 -4.61 -13.61
CA VAL A 57 1.65 -4.02 -14.64
C VAL A 57 2.70 -3.10 -14.02
N GLY A 58 3.97 -3.33 -14.36
CA GLY A 58 5.09 -2.48 -13.90
C GLY A 58 5.56 -2.74 -12.46
N VAL A 59 4.96 -3.71 -11.78
CA VAL A 59 5.38 -4.17 -10.44
C VAL A 59 6.20 -5.44 -10.60
N THR A 60 7.34 -5.51 -9.90
CA THR A 60 8.18 -6.73 -9.92
C THR A 60 8.26 -7.33 -8.53
N TYR A 61 8.34 -8.66 -8.47
CA TYR A 61 8.53 -9.40 -7.22
C TYR A 61 9.68 -8.81 -6.40
N HIS A 62 10.82 -8.56 -7.04
CA HIS A 62 12.02 -8.05 -6.37
C HIS A 62 11.80 -6.68 -5.73
N ARG A 63 11.04 -5.78 -6.38
CA ARG A 63 10.72 -4.46 -5.80
C ARG A 63 9.82 -4.57 -4.58
N LEU A 64 8.78 -5.41 -4.64
CA LEU A 64 7.90 -5.64 -3.50
C LEU A 64 8.62 -6.33 -2.34
N HIS A 65 9.44 -7.34 -2.65
CA HIS A 65 10.24 -8.04 -1.65
C HIS A 65 11.21 -7.07 -0.98
N HIS A 66 12.00 -6.34 -1.76
CA HIS A 66 12.91 -5.32 -1.22
C HIS A 66 12.16 -4.28 -0.38
N PHE A 67 10.99 -3.82 -0.84
CA PHE A 67 10.17 -2.90 -0.07
C PHE A 67 9.81 -3.46 1.32
N LEU A 68 9.45 -4.74 1.43
CA LEU A 68 9.06 -5.32 2.72
C LEU A 68 10.23 -5.73 3.61
N THR A 69 11.38 -6.12 3.05
CA THR A 69 12.48 -6.71 3.83
C THR A 69 13.68 -5.79 4.01
N GLU A 70 14.02 -4.98 3.01
CA GLU A 70 15.27 -4.22 2.98
C GLU A 70 15.10 -2.70 3.01
N ALA A 71 13.96 -2.18 2.54
CA ALA A 71 13.78 -0.74 2.40
C ALA A 71 13.80 -0.04 3.77
N PRO A 72 14.56 1.05 3.94
CA PRO A 72 14.73 1.70 5.24
C PRO A 72 13.57 2.64 5.57
N TRP A 73 12.40 2.07 5.87
CA TRP A 73 11.27 2.80 6.45
C TRP A 73 11.11 2.42 7.92
N ASN A 74 10.62 3.36 8.73
CA ASN A 74 10.43 3.17 10.16
C ASN A 74 9.07 2.50 10.40
N ASP A 75 9.10 1.22 10.79
CA ASP A 75 7.91 0.39 11.02
C ASP A 75 7.03 0.92 12.16
N GLN A 76 7.65 1.38 13.24
CA GLN A 76 6.95 2.02 14.35
C GLN A 76 6.19 3.27 13.87
N GLN A 77 6.84 4.15 13.11
CA GLN A 77 6.24 5.37 12.59
C GLN A 77 5.07 5.07 11.64
N VAL A 78 5.20 4.08 10.76
CA VAL A 78 4.12 3.64 9.86
C VAL A 78 2.94 3.08 10.65
N ASN A 79 3.20 2.29 11.69
CA ASN A 79 2.14 1.73 12.54
C ASN A 79 1.43 2.81 13.38
N GLU A 80 2.16 3.77 13.94
CA GLU A 80 1.59 4.92 14.63
C GLU A 80 0.68 5.73 13.69
N ARG A 81 1.14 5.98 12.46
CA ARG A 81 0.30 6.62 11.43
C ARG A 81 -0.95 5.81 11.12
N ARG A 82 -0.85 4.48 11.00
CA ARG A 82 -2.02 3.61 10.78
C ARG A 82 -3.07 3.78 11.88
N LEU A 83 -2.66 3.83 13.15
CA LEU A 83 -3.57 4.05 14.28
C LEU A 83 -4.22 5.44 14.23
N GLN A 84 -3.46 6.49 13.93
CA GLN A 84 -4.01 7.85 13.74
C GLN A 84 -5.05 7.88 12.62
N VAL A 85 -4.75 7.22 11.49
CA VAL A 85 -5.64 7.11 10.34
C VAL A 85 -6.95 6.41 10.71
N MET A 86 -6.88 5.32 11.49
CA MET A 86 -8.05 4.57 11.97
C MET A 86 -8.90 5.38 12.95
N ASN A 87 -8.28 6.07 13.92
CA ASN A 87 -9.00 6.86 14.93
C ASN A 87 -9.74 8.06 14.31
N GLN A 88 -9.19 8.66 13.26
CA GLN A 88 -9.88 9.70 12.50
C GLN A 88 -11.11 9.16 11.75
N CYS A 89 -11.11 7.88 11.37
CA CYS A 89 -12.25 7.25 10.70
C CYS A 89 -13.36 6.87 11.68
N SER A 90 -13.05 6.46 12.92
CA SER A 90 -14.07 6.20 13.94
C SER A 90 -14.79 7.47 14.37
N LEU A 91 -14.07 8.60 14.49
CA LEU A 91 -14.66 9.90 14.85
C LEU A 91 -15.53 10.52 13.74
N ALA A 92 -15.43 10.04 12.50
CA ALA A 92 -16.24 10.51 11.38
C ALA A 92 -17.60 9.79 11.27
N SER A 93 -17.76 8.64 11.94
CA SER A 93 -19.01 7.86 11.97
C SER A 93 -19.96 8.28 13.11
N ASP A 94 -19.48 9.10 14.05
CA ASP A 94 -20.23 9.59 15.22
C ASP A 94 -20.75 11.03 15.04
N LYS A 95 -20.85 11.52 13.80
CA LYS A 95 -21.39 12.86 13.47
C LYS A 95 -22.51 12.80 12.44
#